data_AF-A0A944J2T1-F1
#
_entry.id   AF-A0A944J2T1-F1
#
_cell.length_a   1.000
_cell.length_b   1.000
_cell.length_c   1.000
_cell.angle_alpha   90.00
_cell.angle_beta   90.00
_cell.angle_gamma   90.00
#
_symmetry.space_group_name_H-M   'P 1'
#
loop_
_entity.id
_entity.type
_entity.pdbx_description
1 polymer ?
#
loop_
_entity_poly.entity_id
_entity_poly.type
_entity_poly.pdbx_seq_one_letter_code
_entity_poly.pdbx_strand_id
1 'polypeptide(L)'
;MRLRPRHRVGVSGAPGGISLGNGDGSFARPSTLTGGWDFTQTIAGDFNGDRQADIMARDGNGTLKLWMHNSGGTFNGAVDVTSGWNFTQITTGDFTKDGRADLIARDTAGPSRCGPGNANGTFGAAQTLTAGW
;
A
#
# COMPACT_ATOMS: atom_id res chain seq x y z
N MET A 1 0.13 0.76 29.33
CA MET A 1 -0.41 0.78 27.95
C MET A 1 0.75 0.48 27.00
N ARG A 2 0.89 -0.77 26.51
CA ARG A 2 1.99 -1.15 25.60
C ARG A 2 1.61 -0.76 24.17
N LEU A 3 2.40 0.12 23.56
CA LEU A 3 2.31 0.41 22.12
C LEU A 3 2.64 -0.87 21.35
N ARG A 4 1.76 -1.31 20.45
CA ARG A 4 2.04 -2.43 19.54
C ARG A 4 3.03 -1.95 18.46
N PRO A 5 4.05 -2.75 18.09
CA PRO A 5 4.96 -2.38 17.02
C PRO A 5 4.21 -2.22 15.70
N ARG A 6 4.44 -1.12 14.99
CA ARG A 6 3.97 -0.97 13.61
C ARG A 6 4.91 -1.76 12.72
N HIS A 7 4.39 -2.66 11.88
CA HIS A 7 5.18 -3.37 10.88
C HIS A 7 5.73 -2.31 9.89
N ARG A 8 7.05 -2.18 9.81
CA ARG A 8 7.74 -1.26 8.88
C ARG A 8 8.16 -2.03 7.63
N VAL A 9 8.17 -1.37 6.48
CA VAL A 9 8.77 -1.88 5.25
C VAL A 9 9.97 -1.00 4.91
N GLY A 10 11.06 -1.61 4.47
CA GLY A 10 12.28 -0.95 4.04
C GLY A 10 12.61 -1.31 2.59
N VAL A 11 13.03 -0.34 1.80
CA VAL A 11 13.58 -0.55 0.45
C VAL A 11 15.11 -0.53 0.57
N SER A 12 15.81 -1.54 0.06
CA SER A 12 17.28 -1.61 0.13
C SER A 12 17.92 -1.31 -1.24
N GLY A 13 19.07 -0.64 -1.24
CA GLY A 13 19.71 -0.02 -2.42
C GLY A 13 20.40 -0.93 -3.44
N ALA A 14 20.04 -2.21 -3.54
CA ALA A 14 20.44 -3.11 -4.63
C ALA A 14 19.16 -3.70 -5.27
N PRO A 15 19.18 -4.03 -6.58
CA PRO A 15 18.05 -3.82 -7.50
C PRO A 15 16.71 -4.26 -6.91
N GLY A 16 15.94 -3.28 -6.43
CA GLY A 16 14.50 -3.40 -6.20
C GLY A 16 14.02 -4.41 -5.16
N GLY A 17 14.80 -4.70 -4.11
CA GLY A 17 14.37 -5.57 -3.02
C GLY A 17 13.49 -4.85 -1.98
N ILE A 18 12.35 -5.45 -1.63
CA ILE A 18 11.50 -5.04 -0.51
C ILE A 18 11.82 -5.89 0.73
N SER A 19 12.13 -5.23 1.85
CA SER A 19 12.35 -5.86 3.14
C SER A 19 11.15 -5.64 4.07
N LEU A 20 10.65 -6.74 4.64
CA LEU A 20 9.63 -6.72 5.68
C LEU A 20 10.24 -6.43 7.05
N GLY A 21 9.53 -5.73 7.91
CA GLY A 21 9.94 -5.48 9.29
C GLY A 21 9.50 -6.62 10.21
N ASN A 22 10.40 -7.08 11.07
CA ASN A 22 10.15 -8.21 11.98
C ASN A 22 9.38 -7.81 13.26
N GLY A 23 8.97 -6.54 13.39
CA GLY A 23 8.26 -6.03 14.57
C GLY A 23 9.16 -5.74 15.79
N ASP A 24 10.45 -6.05 15.72
CA ASP A 24 11.48 -5.74 16.74
C ASP A 24 12.38 -4.56 16.34
N GLY A 25 12.07 -3.90 15.22
CA GLY A 25 12.88 -2.82 14.65
C GLY A 25 13.93 -3.29 13.64
N SER A 26 14.10 -4.60 13.46
CA SER A 26 14.91 -5.19 12.39
C SER A 26 14.08 -5.45 11.12
N PHE A 27 14.80 -5.68 10.02
CA PHE A 27 14.23 -6.02 8.72
C PHE A 27 14.68 -7.40 8.28
N ALA A 28 13.76 -8.16 7.70
CA ALA A 28 14.05 -9.42 7.02
C ALA A 28 14.92 -9.18 5.78
N ARG A 29 15.50 -10.28 5.27
CA ARG A 29 16.21 -10.27 3.99
C ARG A 29 15.28 -9.73 2.88
N PRO A 30 15.79 -8.88 1.97
CA PRO A 30 14.97 -8.34 0.90
C PRO A 30 14.44 -9.44 0.00
N SER A 31 13.17 -9.33 -0.39
CA SER A 31 12.52 -10.17 -1.38
C SER A 31 12.30 -9.37 -2.67
N THR A 32 12.54 -10.00 -3.81
CA THR A 32 12.24 -9.44 -5.13
C THR A 32 10.79 -9.73 -5.46
N LEU A 33 9.96 -8.69 -5.58
CA LEU A 33 8.53 -8.83 -5.88
C LEU A 33 8.21 -8.85 -7.38
N THR A 34 9.10 -8.29 -8.19
CA THR A 34 8.97 -8.18 -9.66
C THR A 34 10.36 -8.00 -10.27
N GLY A 35 10.49 -8.11 -11.59
CA GLY A 35 11.75 -8.02 -12.36
C GLY A 35 12.37 -6.62 -12.41
N GLY A 36 12.57 -6.00 -11.25
CA GLY A 36 13.01 -4.61 -11.07
C GLY A 36 11.97 -3.77 -10.33
N TRP A 37 12.42 -2.75 -9.58
CA TRP A 37 11.52 -1.83 -8.85
C TRP A 37 11.62 -0.42 -9.41
N ASP A 38 10.85 -0.16 -10.46
CA ASP A 38 10.74 1.15 -11.12
C ASP A 38 9.36 1.76 -10.84
N PHE A 39 9.13 2.11 -9.57
CA PHE A 39 7.88 2.70 -9.10
C PHE A 39 8.12 4.12 -8.59
N THR A 40 7.18 5.01 -8.90
CA THR A 40 7.26 6.43 -8.54
C THR A 40 6.83 6.71 -7.11
N GLN A 41 6.00 5.84 -6.53
CA GLN A 41 5.54 5.89 -5.14
C GLN A 41 5.38 4.48 -4.59
N THR A 42 5.66 4.29 -3.31
CA THR A 42 5.48 3.01 -2.61
C THR A 42 4.96 3.27 -1.21
N ILE A 43 3.92 2.53 -0.82
CA ILE A 43 3.32 2.55 0.52
C ILE A 43 3.14 1.11 1.02
N ALA A 44 3.06 0.95 2.33
CA ALA A 44 2.74 -0.31 2.97
C ALA A 44 1.55 -0.13 3.91
N GLY A 45 0.66 -1.13 3.94
CA GLY A 45 -0.57 -1.12 4.73
C GLY A 45 -1.17 -2.52 4.79
N ASP A 46 -2.03 -2.78 5.78
CA ASP A 46 -2.79 -4.02 5.88
C ASP A 46 -4.11 -3.85 5.12
N PHE A 47 -4.11 -4.06 3.80
CA PHE A 47 -5.27 -3.76 2.94
C PHE A 47 -6.33 -4.87 2.97
N ASN A 48 -5.95 -6.07 3.44
CA ASN A 48 -6.84 -7.23 3.52
C ASN A 48 -7.35 -7.53 4.95
N GLY A 49 -6.77 -6.92 5.99
CA GLY A 49 -7.16 -7.07 7.40
C GLY A 49 -6.55 -8.29 8.09
N ASP A 50 -5.50 -8.89 7.51
CA ASP A 50 -4.84 -10.08 8.06
C ASP A 50 -3.73 -9.76 9.08
N ARG A 51 -3.52 -8.45 9.36
CA ARG A 51 -2.49 -7.88 10.25
C ARG A 51 -1.06 -8.03 9.74
N GLN A 52 -0.89 -8.28 8.46
CA GLN A 52 0.39 -8.30 7.79
C GLN A 52 0.45 -7.13 6.81
N ALA A 53 1.66 -6.59 6.63
CA ALA A 53 1.83 -5.43 5.75
C ALA A 53 1.90 -5.91 4.30
N ASP A 54 0.93 -5.47 3.50
CA ASP A 54 0.94 -5.55 2.05
C ASP A 54 1.73 -4.38 1.44
N ILE A 55 2.05 -4.48 0.16
CA ILE A 55 2.76 -3.43 -0.58
C ILE A 55 1.90 -2.89 -1.70
N MET A 56 1.79 -1.56 -1.79
CA MET A 56 1.20 -0.90 -2.94
C MET A 56 2.20 0.08 -3.55
N ALA A 57 2.26 0.11 -4.89
CA ALA A 57 3.16 1.00 -5.60
C ALA A 57 2.54 1.56 -6.88
N ARG A 58 2.95 2.77 -7.26
CA ARG A 58 2.48 3.48 -8.47
C ARG A 58 3.53 3.37 -9.57
N ASP A 59 3.18 2.74 -10.69
CA ASP A 59 4.11 2.62 -11.82
C ASP A 59 4.26 3.96 -12.58
N GLY A 60 5.18 3.99 -13.55
CA GLY A 60 5.42 5.18 -14.38
C GLY A 60 4.22 5.63 -15.23
N ASN A 61 3.26 4.72 -15.49
CA ASN A 61 2.02 5.01 -16.21
C ASN A 61 0.90 5.51 -15.28
N GLY A 62 1.13 5.53 -13.97
CA GLY A 62 0.16 5.96 -12.97
C GLY A 62 -0.77 4.85 -12.47
N THR A 63 -0.52 3.59 -12.80
CA THR A 63 -1.31 2.46 -12.30
C THR A 63 -0.86 2.10 -10.89
N LEU A 64 -1.81 1.97 -9.95
CA LEU A 64 -1.53 1.36 -8.64
C LEU A 64 -1.53 -0.16 -8.76
N LYS A 65 -0.44 -0.75 -8.28
CA LYS A 65 -0.23 -2.19 -8.17
C LYS A 65 -0.21 -2.58 -6.70
N LEU A 66 -0.89 -3.66 -6.34
CA LEU A 66 -0.93 -4.21 -4.99
C LEU A 66 -0.35 -5.63 -4.97
N TRP A 67 0.59 -5.85 -4.08
CA TRP A 67 1.12 -7.16 -3.70
C TRP A 67 0.61 -7.47 -2.29
N MET A 68 -0.31 -8.43 -2.21
CA MET A 68 -0.79 -8.93 -0.92
C MET A 68 0.23 -9.87 -0.30
N HIS A 69 0.48 -9.68 1.00
CA HIS A 69 1.32 -10.57 1.78
C HIS A 69 0.63 -11.92 1.99
N ASN A 70 1.41 -12.99 1.94
CA ASN A 70 0.96 -14.35 2.19
C ASN A 70 1.52 -14.86 3.53
N SER A 71 0.79 -15.78 4.16
CA SER A 71 1.16 -16.41 5.44
C SER A 71 2.53 -17.12 5.45
N GLY A 72 3.16 -17.33 4.29
CA GLY A 72 4.51 -17.89 4.14
C GLY A 72 5.65 -16.87 4.07
N GLY A 73 5.41 -15.57 4.35
CA GLY A 73 6.45 -14.53 4.24
C GLY A 73 6.78 -14.14 2.79
N THR A 74 5.86 -14.44 1.87
CA THR A 74 5.96 -14.13 0.44
C THR A 74 4.83 -13.19 0.03
N PHE A 75 4.80 -12.79 -1.24
CA PHE A 75 3.75 -11.95 -1.78
C PHE A 75 3.07 -12.64 -2.97
N ASN A 76 1.78 -12.38 -3.14
CA ASN A 76 1.07 -12.72 -4.37
C ASN A 76 1.59 -11.88 -5.54
N GLY A 77 1.30 -12.35 -6.76
CA GLY A 77 1.51 -11.53 -7.96
C GLY A 77 0.72 -10.21 -7.85
N ALA A 78 1.28 -9.16 -8.44
CA ALA A 78 0.68 -7.83 -8.41
C ALA A 78 -0.71 -7.84 -9.07
N VAL A 79 -1.67 -7.16 -8.44
CA VAL A 79 -2.96 -6.83 -9.05
C VAL A 79 -3.06 -5.33 -9.31
N ASP A 80 -3.67 -4.95 -10.43
CA ASP A 80 -3.93 -3.54 -10.73
C ASP A 80 -5.17 -3.07 -9.95
N VAL A 81 -4.99 -2.02 -9.16
CA VAL A 81 -5.98 -1.52 -8.20
C VAL A 81 -6.79 -0.35 -8.76
N THR A 82 -6.17 0.45 -9.61
CA THR A 82 -6.81 1.63 -10.20
C THR A 82 -6.78 1.52 -11.72
N SER A 83 -7.95 1.52 -12.35
CA SER A 83 -8.10 1.90 -13.74
C SER A 83 -8.77 3.28 -13.81
N GLY A 84 -8.15 4.24 -14.50
CA GLY A 84 -8.74 5.56 -14.77
C GLY A 84 -8.72 6.59 -13.63
N TRP A 85 -7.97 6.37 -12.55
CA TRP A 85 -7.76 7.41 -11.53
C TRP A 85 -6.58 8.30 -11.94
N ASN A 86 -6.76 9.62 -11.90
CA ASN A 86 -5.69 10.58 -12.18
C ASN A 86 -5.23 11.25 -10.88
N PHE A 87 -4.13 10.77 -10.30
CA PHE A 87 -3.65 11.21 -9.00
C PHE A 87 -2.14 11.45 -9.00
N THR A 88 -1.72 12.37 -8.12
CA THR A 88 -0.30 12.75 -7.95
C THR A 88 0.35 12.12 -6.74
N GLN A 89 -0.43 11.82 -5.70
CA GLN A 89 0.04 11.32 -4.42
C GLN A 89 -0.95 10.33 -3.83
N ILE A 90 -0.41 9.33 -3.14
CA ILE A 90 -1.17 8.36 -2.36
C ILE A 90 -0.69 8.34 -0.92
N THR A 91 -1.60 8.04 0.00
CA THR A 91 -1.29 7.69 1.39
C THR A 91 -2.29 6.66 1.89
N THR A 92 -1.98 6.02 3.01
CA THR A 92 -2.84 4.98 3.59
C THR A 92 -2.96 5.08 5.10
N GLY A 93 -4.09 4.64 5.62
CA GLY A 93 -4.40 4.53 7.04
C GLY A 93 -5.80 3.92 7.23
N ASP A 94 -6.10 3.40 8.42
CA ASP A 94 -7.44 2.93 8.77
C ASP A 94 -8.31 4.15 9.17
N PHE A 95 -8.94 4.78 8.19
CA PHE A 95 -9.77 5.97 8.37
C PHE A 95 -11.22 5.61 8.69
N THR A 96 -11.69 4.46 8.21
CA THR A 96 -13.04 3.92 8.45
C THR A 96 -13.17 3.16 9.77
N LYS A 97 -12.05 2.82 10.42
CA LYS A 97 -11.98 2.04 11.67
C LYS A 97 -12.50 0.62 11.53
N ASP A 98 -12.37 0.06 10.34
CA ASP A 98 -12.81 -1.31 10.03
C ASP A 98 -11.69 -2.35 10.21
N GLY A 99 -10.50 -1.89 10.64
CA GLY A 99 -9.32 -2.72 10.86
C GLY A 99 -8.53 -2.99 9.58
N ARG A 100 -8.87 -2.35 8.46
CA ARG A 100 -8.15 -2.43 7.19
C ARG A 100 -7.58 -1.06 6.84
N ALA A 101 -6.49 -1.07 6.09
CA ALA A 101 -5.91 0.13 5.56
C ALA A 101 -6.78 0.64 4.40
N ASP A 102 -7.22 1.89 4.51
CA ASP A 102 -7.89 2.61 3.44
C ASP A 102 -6.86 3.36 2.58
N LEU A 103 -7.22 3.68 1.34
CA LEU A 103 -6.38 4.42 0.41
C LEU A 103 -6.92 5.83 0.21
N ILE A 104 -6.06 6.84 0.44
CA ILE A 104 -6.33 8.21 0.03
C ILE A 104 -5.45 8.56 -1.17
N ALA A 105 -6.07 9.04 -2.24
CA ALA A 105 -5.39 9.52 -3.44
C ALA A 105 -5.71 11.01 -3.69
N ARG A 106 -4.68 11.82 -3.93
CA ARG A 106 -4.82 13.23 -4.33
C ARG A 106 -5.08 13.30 -5.83
N ASP A 107 -6.32 13.61 -6.19
CA ASP A 107 -6.72 13.83 -7.59
C ASP A 107 -5.99 15.05 -8.17
N THR A 108 -5.52 14.95 -9.41
CA THR A 108 -4.87 16.06 -10.13
C THR A 108 -5.81 17.24 -10.44
N ALA A 109 -7.11 16.99 -10.57
CA ALA A 109 -8.08 17.95 -11.11
C ALA A 109 -9.25 18.21 -10.16
N GLY A 110 -9.24 17.66 -8.95
CA GLY A 110 -10.38 17.68 -8.05
C GLY A 110 -10.06 17.29 -6.61
N PRO A 111 -11.09 17.06 -5.78
CA PRO A 111 -10.92 16.71 -4.38
C PRO A 111 -10.26 15.34 -4.19
N SER A 112 -9.50 15.19 -3.10
CA SER A 112 -8.90 13.91 -2.72
C SER A 112 -9.98 12.84 -2.53
N ARG A 113 -9.64 11.60 -2.87
CA ARG A 113 -10.55 10.46 -2.81
C ARG A 113 -10.11 9.49 -1.73
N CYS A 114 -11.05 8.94 -0.97
CA CYS A 114 -10.82 7.83 -0.05
C CYS A 114 -11.54 6.58 -0.57
N GLY A 115 -10.82 5.50 -0.82
CA GLY A 115 -11.39 4.19 -1.09
C GLY A 115 -11.25 3.31 0.16
N PRO A 116 -12.35 2.79 0.74
CA PRO A 116 -12.25 1.86 1.87
C PRO A 116 -11.75 0.49 1.42
N GLY A 117 -10.93 -0.19 2.22
CA GLY A 117 -10.42 -1.53 1.87
C GLY A 117 -11.53 -2.61 1.92
N ASN A 118 -11.67 -3.44 0.88
CA ASN A 118 -12.72 -4.49 0.80
C ASN A 118 -12.25 -5.89 1.26
N ALA A 119 -11.16 -5.99 2.02
CA ALA A 119 -10.56 -7.26 2.50
C ALA A 119 -10.02 -8.23 1.42
N ASN A 120 -10.27 -7.98 0.14
CA ASN A 120 -9.82 -8.81 -0.99
C ASN A 120 -8.79 -8.11 -1.88
N GLY A 121 -8.13 -7.06 -1.35
CA GLY A 121 -7.19 -6.23 -2.10
C GLY A 121 -7.84 -5.26 -3.10
N THR A 122 -9.16 -5.13 -3.07
CA THR A 122 -9.88 -4.06 -3.80
C THR A 122 -10.29 -2.94 -2.85
N PHE A 123 -10.68 -1.80 -3.42
CA PHE A 123 -11.19 -0.66 -2.67
C PHE A 123 -12.64 -0.40 -3.05
N GLY A 124 -13.46 -0.03 -2.06
CA GLY A 124 -14.82 0.42 -2.28
C GLY A 124 -14.87 1.71 -3.09
N ALA A 125 -16.08 2.13 -3.45
CA ALA A 125 -16.27 3.35 -4.22
C ALA A 125 -15.57 4.53 -3.52
N ALA A 126 -14.77 5.26 -4.31
CA ALA A 126 -14.07 6.43 -3.85
C ALA A 126 -15.06 7.46 -3.29
N GLN A 127 -14.92 7.81 -2.02
CA GLN A 127 -15.61 8.91 -1.39
C GLN A 127 -14.80 10.19 -1.58
N THR A 128 -15.47 11.25 -2.01
CA THR A 128 -14.89 12.59 -2.13
C THR A 128 -14.64 13.17 -0.75
N LEU A 129 -13.38 13.47 -0.43
CA LEU A 129 -13.00 14.28 0.72
C LEU A 129 -13.00 15.75 0.28
N THR A 130 -13.91 16.58 0.80
CA THR A 130 -14.05 17.98 0.39
C THR A 130 -12.83 18.84 0.76
N ALA A 131 -12.63 19.90 -0.02
CA ALA A 131 -11.35 20.56 -0.29
C ALA A 131 -10.75 21.39 0.86
N GLY A 132 -9.41 21.40 0.91
CA GLY A 132 -8.60 22.28 1.75
C GLY A 132 -7.29 21.63 2.16
N TRP A 133 -6.27 21.68 1.29
CA TRP A 133 -4.88 21.37 1.62
C TRP A 133 -3.96 22.37 0.96
#